data_AF-A0A662PCK5-F1
#
_entry.id   AF-A0A662PCK5-F1
#
_cell.length_a   1.000
_cell.length_b   1.000
_cell.length_c   1.000
_cell.angle_alpha   90.00
_cell.angle_beta   90.00
_cell.angle_gamma   90.00
#
_symmetry.space_group_name_H-M   'P 1'
#
loop_
_entity.id
_entity.type
_entity.pdbx_description
1 polymer ?
#
loop_
_entity_poly.entity_id
_entity_poly.type
_entity_poly.pdbx_seq_one_letter_code
_entity_poly.pdbx_strand_id
1 'polypeptide(L)'
;WWQIEHGFGSDWDRMEVYVSTNGGASWTMIWRRDSDDPDMNWHEESVDLTPYTGNNVMIRFSFDTVDGLYNNYEGWYVDDVYVDVSQ
;
A
#
# COMPACT_ATOMS: atom_id res chain seq x y z
N TRP A 1 7.58 -1.45 -7.04
CA TRP A 1 8.35 -0.30 -7.57
C TRP A 1 7.47 0.93 -7.49
N TRP A 2 8.02 2.11 -7.23
CA TRP A 2 7.23 3.33 -7.31
C TRP A 2 7.99 4.50 -7.92
N GLN A 3 7.26 5.34 -8.63
CA GLN A 3 7.69 6.68 -8.97
C GLN A 3 6.52 7.60 -8.69
N ILE A 4 6.74 8.50 -7.75
CA ILE A 4 5.72 9.37 -7.15
C ILE A 4 6.26 10.80 -7.09
N GLU A 5 5.37 11.76 -6.92
CA GLU A 5 5.72 13.12 -6.53
C GLU A 5 6.59 13.09 -5.27
N HIS A 6 7.64 13.92 -5.26
CA HIS A 6 8.48 14.11 -4.08
C HIS A 6 8.09 15.38 -3.35
N GLY A 7 7.70 15.24 -2.08
CA GLY A 7 7.48 16.37 -1.19
C GLY A 7 7.89 16.03 0.23
N PHE A 8 8.95 16.67 0.73
CA PHE A 8 9.38 16.46 2.11
C PHE A 8 8.30 16.88 3.11
N GLY A 9 7.91 15.97 4.00
CA GLY A 9 6.86 16.19 4.99
C GLY A 9 5.47 16.45 4.40
N SER A 10 5.26 15.99 3.17
CA SER A 10 3.95 16.02 2.50
C SER A 10 3.23 14.68 2.63
N ASP A 11 2.06 14.56 2.00
CA ASP A 11 1.20 13.40 2.14
C ASP A 11 0.44 13.10 0.84
N TRP A 12 1.11 13.31 -0.29
CA TRP A 12 0.62 13.06 -1.64
C TRP A 12 1.04 11.66 -2.11
N ASP A 13 0.50 11.22 -3.25
CA ASP A 13 0.83 9.92 -3.86
C ASP A 13 0.90 8.77 -2.85
N ARG A 14 -0.17 8.65 -2.07
CA ARG A 14 -0.30 7.66 -0.99
C ARG A 14 -0.42 6.28 -1.57
N MET A 15 0.49 5.40 -1.17
CA MET A 15 0.46 3.97 -1.41
C MET A 15 0.05 3.29 -0.11
N GLU A 16 -1.13 2.67 -0.09
CA GLU A 16 -1.74 2.15 1.13
C GLU A 16 -2.23 0.73 0.92
N VAL A 17 -1.99 -0.13 1.92
CA VAL A 17 -2.54 -1.49 1.96
C VAL A 17 -3.53 -1.58 3.10
N TYR A 18 -4.70 -2.15 2.79
CA TYR A 18 -5.77 -2.37 3.74
C TYR A 18 -6.16 -3.84 3.81
N VAL A 19 -6.65 -4.25 4.98
CA VAL A 19 -7.24 -5.57 5.21
C VAL A 19 -8.70 -5.46 5.65
N SER A 20 -9.53 -6.39 5.20
CA SER A 20 -10.89 -6.59 5.68
C SER A 20 -11.10 -8.03 6.12
N THR A 21 -11.75 -8.23 7.26
CA THR A 21 -12.16 -9.54 7.79
C THR A 21 -13.68 -9.78 7.73
N ASN A 22 -14.43 -8.84 7.14
CA ASN A 22 -15.90 -8.85 7.10
C ASN A 22 -16.45 -8.68 5.68
N GLY A 23 -15.78 -9.27 4.69
CA GLY A 23 -16.22 -9.25 3.29
C GLY A 23 -16.19 -7.86 2.66
N GLY A 24 -15.30 -6.99 3.12
CA GLY A 24 -15.12 -5.64 2.58
C GLY A 24 -16.06 -4.58 3.14
N ALA A 25 -16.85 -4.89 4.18
CA ALA A 25 -17.73 -3.92 4.83
C ALA A 25 -16.96 -2.84 5.60
N SER A 26 -15.83 -3.20 6.20
CA SER A 26 -14.86 -2.25 6.78
C SER A 26 -13.43 -2.66 6.45
N TRP A 27 -12.52 -1.68 6.48
CA TRP A 27 -11.12 -1.83 6.10
C TRP A 27 -10.22 -1.19 7.15
N THR A 28 -9.15 -1.90 7.52
CA THR A 28 -8.10 -1.40 8.41
C THR A 28 -6.82 -1.23 7.59
N MET A 29 -6.19 -0.05 7.65
CA MET A 29 -4.89 0.18 7.01
C MET A 29 -3.81 -0.57 7.79
N ILE A 30 -2.97 -1.30 7.06
CA ILE A 30 -1.91 -2.16 7.64
C ILE A 30 -0.52 -1.81 7.11
N TRP A 31 -0.42 -1.02 6.05
CA TRP A 31 0.84 -0.50 5.53
C TRP A 31 0.61 0.79 4.75
N ARG A 32 1.62 1.68 4.77
CA ARG A 32 1.60 2.95 4.05
C ARG A 32 3.01 3.45 3.68
N ARG A 33 3.09 4.06 2.50
CA ARG A 33 4.13 5.01 2.05
C ARG A 33 3.48 6.16 1.29
N ASP A 34 4.20 7.25 1.12
CA ASP A 34 3.73 8.47 0.46
C ASP A 34 4.93 9.24 -0.14
N SER A 35 4.65 10.44 -0.65
CA SER A 35 5.59 11.35 -1.33
C SER A 35 6.82 11.79 -0.51
N ASP A 36 6.93 11.44 0.77
CA ASP A 36 8.14 11.63 1.58
C ASP A 36 9.21 10.54 1.37
N ASP A 37 8.87 9.45 0.65
CA ASP A 37 9.75 8.31 0.37
C ASP A 37 9.84 7.97 -1.13
N PRO A 38 10.24 8.91 -2.01
CA PRO A 38 10.35 8.62 -3.44
C PRO A 38 11.60 7.79 -3.72
N ASP A 39 11.40 6.59 -4.26
CA ASP A 39 12.51 5.74 -4.68
C ASP A 39 12.12 4.94 -5.92
N MET A 40 12.78 5.24 -7.04
CA MET A 40 12.51 4.65 -8.36
C MET A 40 13.05 3.22 -8.49
N ASN A 41 12.85 2.40 -7.46
CA ASN A 41 13.36 1.05 -7.31
C ASN A 41 12.26 0.06 -6.93
N TRP A 42 12.55 -1.23 -7.03
CA TRP A 42 11.71 -2.27 -6.45
C TRP A 42 12.04 -2.44 -4.97
N HIS A 43 10.99 -2.60 -4.16
CA HIS A 43 11.12 -2.80 -2.73
C HIS A 43 10.38 -4.08 -2.35
N GLU A 44 11.02 -4.89 -1.52
CA GLU A 44 10.38 -6.02 -0.86
C GLU A 44 9.73 -5.50 0.43
N GLU A 45 8.41 -5.61 0.52
CA GLU A 45 7.63 -5.15 1.66
C GLU A 45 6.93 -6.35 2.31
N SER A 46 6.91 -6.37 3.64
CA SER A 46 6.24 -7.41 4.41
C SER A 46 5.31 -6.80 5.46
N VAL A 47 4.14 -7.41 5.64
CA VAL A 47 3.12 -6.94 6.57
C VAL A 47 2.64 -8.10 7.41
N ASP A 48 2.67 -7.95 8.74
CA ASP A 48 2.22 -8.98 9.65
C ASP A 48 0.70 -9.13 9.61
N LEU A 49 0.22 -10.29 9.18
CA LEU A 49 -1.18 -10.66 9.16
C LEU A 49 -1.61 -11.56 10.32
N THR A 50 -0.70 -11.88 11.25
CA THR A 50 -0.97 -12.70 12.44
C THR A 50 -2.23 -12.27 13.20
N PRO A 51 -2.49 -10.96 13.42
CA PRO A 51 -3.71 -10.51 14.12
C PRO A 51 -5.03 -10.89 13.43
N TYR A 52 -4.99 -11.27 12.15
CA TYR A 52 -6.16 -11.59 11.34
C TYR A 52 -6.33 -13.10 11.08
N THR A 53 -5.45 -13.93 11.64
CA THR A 53 -5.52 -15.40 11.53
C THR A 53 -6.89 -15.95 11.95
N GLY A 54 -7.32 -17.02 11.29
CA GLY A 54 -8.64 -17.63 11.50
C GLY A 54 -9.81 -16.91 10.81
N ASN A 55 -9.58 -15.76 10.17
CA ASN A 55 -10.58 -15.05 9.36
C ASN A 55 -10.30 -15.23 7.86
N ASN A 56 -11.36 -15.13 7.05
CA ASN A 56 -11.20 -14.87 5.62
C ASN A 56 -10.82 -13.40 5.46
N VAL A 57 -9.64 -13.14 4.89
CA VAL A 57 -9.14 -11.78 4.66
C VAL A 57 -9.32 -11.37 3.20
N MET A 58 -9.61 -10.09 3.00
CA MET A 58 -9.45 -9.42 1.72
C MET A 58 -8.36 -8.37 1.86
N ILE A 59 -7.47 -8.29 0.86
CA ILE A 59 -6.41 -7.28 0.79
C ILE A 59 -6.79 -6.26 -0.29
N ARG A 60 -6.57 -4.98 -0.01
CA ARG A 60 -6.75 -3.88 -0.96
C ARG A 60 -5.46 -3.08 -1.03
N PHE A 61 -4.95 -2.93 -2.25
CA PHE A 61 -3.92 -1.98 -2.61
C PHE A 61 -4.62 -0.71 -3.10
N SER A 62 -4.26 0.44 -2.53
CA SER A 62 -4.84 1.74 -2.85
C SER A 62 -3.73 2.72 -3.20
N PHE A 63 -3.89 3.40 -4.34
CA PHE A 63 -3.05 4.52 -4.72
C PHE A 63 -3.93 5.75 -4.87
N ASP A 64 -3.58 6.83 -4.17
CA ASP A 64 -4.32 8.09 -4.19
C ASP A 64 -3.33 9.25 -4.31
N THR A 65 -3.44 10.03 -5.38
CA THR A 65 -2.58 11.18 -5.62
C THR A 65 -2.91 12.36 -4.71
N VAL A 66 -4.06 12.33 -4.04
CA VAL A 66 -4.57 13.34 -3.09
C VAL A 66 -4.94 14.68 -3.72
N ASP A 67 -4.27 15.10 -4.80
CA ASP A 67 -4.62 16.29 -5.56
C ASP A 67 -4.48 16.14 -7.09
N GLY A 68 -4.66 17.25 -7.80
CA GLY A 68 -4.63 17.35 -9.26
C GLY A 68 -3.32 17.87 -9.87
N LEU A 69 -2.25 17.98 -9.07
CA LEU A 69 -0.92 18.45 -9.48
C LEU A 69 0.02 17.25 -9.67
N TYR A 70 1.08 17.45 -10.47
CA TYR A 70 2.19 16.50 -10.67
C TYR A 70 1.85 15.01 -10.91
N ASN A 71 0.65 14.70 -11.43
CA ASN A 71 0.13 13.32 -11.58
C ASN A 71 0.64 12.56 -12.82
N ASN A 72 1.78 12.95 -13.37
CA ASN A 72 2.33 12.37 -14.60
C ASN A 72 3.52 11.44 -14.34
N TYR A 73 3.65 10.93 -13.11
CA TYR A 73 4.56 9.84 -12.76
C TYR A 73 3.94 8.47 -13.08
N GLU A 74 4.77 7.43 -13.08
CA GLU A 74 4.30 6.06 -13.33
C GLU A 74 3.43 5.49 -12.21
N GLY A 75 3.53 6.03 -10.98
CA GLY A 75 2.76 5.57 -9.82
C GLY A 75 3.38 4.34 -9.16
N TRP A 76 2.53 3.44 -8.68
CA TRP A 76 2.93 2.28 -7.88
C TRP A 76 2.65 0.96 -8.59
N TYR A 77 3.71 0.17 -8.80
CA TYR A 77 3.61 -1.21 -9.27
C TYR A 77 3.82 -2.19 -8.12
N VAL A 78 2.93 -3.18 -8.05
CA VAL A 78 2.94 -4.29 -7.09
C VAL A 78 3.09 -5.59 -7.87
N ASP A 79 4.04 -6.42 -7.47
CA ASP A 79 4.30 -7.73 -8.10
C ASP A 79 4.74 -8.75 -7.05
N ASP A 80 4.80 -10.03 -7.44
CA ASP A 80 5.24 -11.17 -6.62
C ASP A 80 4.47 -11.31 -5.28
N VAL A 81 3.18 -10.97 -5.29
CA VAL A 81 2.32 -11.02 -4.10
C VAL A 81 2.11 -12.46 -3.65
N TYR A 82 2.64 -12.78 -2.47
CA TYR A 82 2.38 -14.04 -1.78
C TYR A 82 1.82 -13.79 -0.38
N VAL A 83 1.00 -14.73 0.09
CA VAL A 83 0.50 -14.76 1.47
C VAL A 83 0.93 -16.09 2.05
N ASP A 84 1.66 -16.03 3.16
CA ASP A 84 2.11 -17.21 3.87
C ASP A 84 1.44 -17.31 5.25
N VAL A 85 1.21 -18.54 5.69
CA VAL A 85 0.59 -18.89 6.97
C VAL A 85 1.45 -19.91 7.73
N SER A 86 2.72 -20.06 7.37
CA SER A 86 3.62 -20.97 8.05
C SER A 86 3.81 -20.55 9.52
N GLN A 87 3.69 -21.54 10.41
CA GLN A 87 3.93 -21.40 11.85
C GLN A 87 5.40 -21.55 12.19
#